data_AF-A0A8B8JC08-F1
#
_entry.id   AF-A0A8B8JC08-F1
#
_cell.length_a   1.000
_cell.length_b   1.000
_cell.length_c   1.000
_cell.angle_alpha   90.00
_cell.angle_beta   90.00
_cell.angle_gamma   90.00
#
_symmetry.space_group_name_H-M   'P 1'
#
loop_
_entity.id
_entity.type
_entity.pdbx_description
1 polymer ?
#
loop_
_entity_poly.entity_id
_entity_poly.type
_entity_poly.pdbx_seq_one_letter_code
_entity_poly.pdbx_strand_id
1 'polypeptide(L)'
;MRWYFTENGWPSSSISETPPSTESDKERLIDILQDWKTERYKEIIKSGTVEPRPGVLQLMDDAKCAGVRLAVCSAATKSSVVLCLENLIGIERFESLDCFLAGALPYQDSPHLAVVGHDPFFLDATHTIQEIQFDKSKYSQWQTWLSTCDDVKAKKPDPSIYLTAAKKLGVVGKNCLVVEDSVIGLQAATGAGMPCLITYTPSTAKQDFEDAIATYPDLSNVRLQDLKLLLESAMVAN
;
A
#
# COMPACT_ATOMS: atom_id res chain seq x y z
N MET A 1 6.47 9.33 -12.32
CA MET A 1 7.33 9.58 -13.51
C MET A 1 7.21 11.00 -14.10
N ARG A 2 6.05 11.46 -14.59
CA ARG A 2 5.86 12.74 -15.35
C ARG A 2 6.64 13.96 -14.82
N TRP A 3 6.58 14.23 -13.50
CA TRP A 3 7.34 15.30 -12.84
C TRP A 3 8.85 15.24 -13.11
N TYR A 4 9.47 14.07 -12.95
CA TYR A 4 10.92 13.91 -13.11
C TYR A 4 11.40 14.27 -14.51
N PHE A 5 10.64 13.90 -15.56
CA PHE A 5 10.97 14.24 -16.95
C PHE A 5 10.72 15.72 -17.28
N THR A 6 9.78 16.38 -16.59
CA THR A 6 9.63 17.84 -16.69
C THR A 6 10.84 18.57 -16.11
N GLU A 7 11.34 18.16 -14.94
CA GLU A 7 12.49 18.81 -14.28
C GLU A 7 13.86 18.44 -14.90
N ASN A 8 14.04 17.19 -15.34
CA ASN A 8 15.35 16.65 -15.77
C ASN A 8 15.45 16.43 -17.29
N GLY A 9 14.41 16.79 -18.05
CA GLY A 9 14.31 16.55 -19.48
C GLY A 9 13.63 15.22 -19.82
N TRP A 10 12.92 15.22 -20.96
CA TRP A 10 12.23 14.04 -21.47
C TRP A 10 13.20 13.16 -22.27
N PRO A 11 13.21 11.83 -22.07
CA PRO A 11 14.11 10.93 -22.78
C PRO A 11 13.56 10.57 -24.18
N SER A 12 14.46 10.19 -25.09
CA SER A 12 14.10 9.38 -26.25
C SER A 12 13.87 7.92 -25.84
N SER A 13 13.28 7.11 -26.73
CA SER A 13 12.90 5.73 -26.42
C SER A 13 12.91 4.83 -27.66
N SER A 14 12.70 3.53 -27.48
CA SER A 14 12.46 2.59 -28.58
C SER A 14 11.17 2.86 -29.39
N ILE A 15 10.33 3.80 -28.93
CA ILE A 15 9.09 4.24 -29.61
C ILE A 15 9.31 5.55 -30.39
N SER A 16 10.33 6.34 -30.05
CA SER A 16 10.67 7.60 -30.71
C SER A 16 12.15 7.94 -30.50
N GLU A 17 12.89 8.05 -31.60
CA GLU A 17 14.33 8.40 -31.59
C GLU A 17 14.60 9.79 -31.00
N THR A 18 13.65 10.72 -31.15
CA THR A 18 13.67 12.04 -30.49
C THR A 18 12.81 12.05 -29.22
N PRO A 19 13.16 12.86 -28.20
CA PRO A 19 12.28 13.13 -27.07
C PRO A 19 10.87 13.57 -27.48
N PRO A 20 9.82 13.20 -26.72
CA PRO A 20 8.43 13.54 -27.04
C PRO A 20 8.16 15.05 -26.90
N SER A 21 7.82 15.70 -28.02
CA SER A 21 7.55 17.14 -28.07
C SER A 21 6.12 17.51 -27.71
N THR A 22 5.12 16.68 -28.04
CA THR A 22 3.70 16.95 -27.73
C THR A 22 3.28 16.32 -26.41
N GLU A 23 2.21 16.83 -25.78
CA GLU A 23 1.64 16.21 -24.58
C GLU A 23 1.09 14.80 -24.84
N SER A 24 0.62 14.50 -26.06
CA SER A 24 0.16 13.15 -26.40
C SER A 24 1.31 12.14 -26.51
N ASP A 25 2.46 12.56 -27.05
CA ASP A 25 3.66 11.70 -27.11
C ASP A 25 4.26 11.48 -25.70
N LYS A 26 4.21 12.51 -24.85
CA LYS A 26 4.63 12.45 -23.44
C LYS A 26 3.75 11.51 -22.64
N GLU A 27 2.43 11.60 -22.82
CA GLU A 27 1.45 10.73 -22.17
C GLU A 27 1.65 9.27 -22.60
N ARG A 28 1.72 9.02 -23.92
CA ARG A 28 2.00 7.69 -24.47
C ARG A 28 3.33 7.09 -23.99
N LEU A 29 4.37 7.90 -23.81
CA LEU A 29 5.65 7.43 -23.25
C LEU A 29 5.51 7.09 -21.76
N ILE A 30 4.75 7.87 -20.99
CA ILE A 30 4.44 7.59 -19.58
C ILE A 30 3.67 6.27 -19.45
N ASP A 31 2.63 6.06 -20.26
CA ASP A 31 1.81 4.84 -20.27
C ASP A 31 2.68 3.60 -20.54
N ILE A 32 3.53 3.64 -21.58
CA ILE A 32 4.38 2.50 -21.96
C ILE A 32 5.45 2.20 -20.88
N LEU A 33 5.98 3.23 -20.21
CA LEU A 33 6.89 3.06 -19.08
C LEU A 33 6.18 2.53 -17.83
N GLN A 34 4.90 2.87 -17.62
CA GLN A 34 4.05 2.33 -16.55
C GLN A 34 3.71 0.85 -16.79
N ASP A 35 3.32 0.48 -18.01
CA ASP A 35 3.04 -0.90 -18.40
C ASP A 35 4.30 -1.78 -18.30
N TRP A 36 5.43 -1.34 -18.86
CA TRP A 36 6.70 -2.06 -18.75
C TRP A 36 7.13 -2.25 -17.29
N LYS A 37 7.01 -1.21 -16.47
CA LYS A 37 7.29 -1.27 -15.03
C LYS A 37 6.37 -2.25 -14.31
N THR A 38 5.09 -2.27 -14.69
CA THR A 38 4.07 -3.15 -14.10
C THR A 38 4.36 -4.63 -14.41
N GLU A 39 4.70 -4.98 -15.65
CA GLU A 39 5.12 -6.35 -15.97
C GLU A 39 6.44 -6.72 -15.30
N ARG A 40 7.43 -5.81 -15.30
CA ARG A 40 8.72 -6.06 -14.64
C ARG A 40 8.58 -6.25 -13.13
N TYR A 41 7.67 -5.54 -12.47
CA TYR A 41 7.28 -5.76 -11.08
C TYR A 41 6.64 -7.15 -10.90
N LYS A 42 5.68 -7.54 -11.75
CA LYS A 42 5.03 -8.86 -11.68
C LYS A 42 6.03 -10.01 -11.85
N GLU A 43 7.01 -9.89 -12.75
CA GLU A 43 8.12 -10.83 -12.89
C GLU A 43 8.94 -10.94 -11.61
N ILE A 44 9.33 -9.80 -11.02
CA ILE A 44 10.17 -9.73 -9.82
C ILE A 44 9.45 -10.39 -8.63
N ILE A 45 8.18 -10.08 -8.37
CA ILE A 45 7.40 -10.73 -7.30
C ILE A 45 7.27 -12.24 -7.54
N LYS A 46 6.94 -12.68 -8.76
CA LYS A 46 6.79 -14.11 -9.11
C LYS A 46 8.11 -14.89 -9.12
N SER A 47 9.26 -14.22 -9.10
CA SER A 47 10.58 -14.88 -9.09
C SER A 47 10.91 -15.56 -7.77
N GLY A 48 10.22 -15.21 -6.68
CA GLY A 48 10.53 -15.67 -5.33
C GLY A 48 11.83 -15.09 -4.73
N THR A 49 12.53 -14.20 -5.43
CA THR A 49 13.75 -13.52 -4.94
C THR A 49 13.45 -12.31 -4.04
N VAL A 50 12.20 -12.18 -3.60
CA VAL A 50 11.65 -11.00 -2.92
C VAL A 50 11.12 -11.46 -1.58
N GLU A 51 11.69 -10.94 -0.49
CA GLU A 51 11.34 -11.35 0.88
C GLU A 51 10.50 -10.26 1.57
N PRO A 52 9.54 -10.62 2.45
CA PRO A 52 8.88 -9.67 3.34
C PRO A 52 9.89 -8.86 4.16
N ARG A 53 9.59 -7.58 4.44
CA ARG A 53 10.48 -6.75 5.26
C ARG A 53 10.70 -7.38 6.64
N PRO A 54 11.92 -7.28 7.22
CA PRO A 54 12.24 -7.93 8.49
C PRO A 54 11.26 -7.57 9.61
N GLY A 55 10.81 -8.60 10.34
CA GLY A 55 9.81 -8.52 11.40
C GLY A 55 8.34 -8.49 10.98
N VAL A 56 7.99 -8.19 9.71
CA VAL A 56 6.58 -8.05 9.28
C VAL A 56 5.77 -9.32 9.54
N LEU A 57 6.25 -10.49 9.10
CA LEU A 57 5.51 -11.75 9.28
C LEU A 57 5.29 -12.09 10.75
N GLN A 58 6.32 -11.91 11.60
CA GLN A 58 6.23 -12.17 13.03
C GLN A 58 5.24 -11.24 13.71
N LEU A 59 5.19 -9.97 13.33
CA LEU A 59 4.23 -9.02 13.89
C LEU A 59 2.79 -9.34 13.47
N MET A 60 2.58 -9.77 12.22
CA MET A 60 1.27 -10.24 11.75
C MET A 60 0.81 -11.50 12.53
N ASP A 61 1.71 -12.45 12.74
CA ASP A 61 1.41 -13.69 13.48
C ASP A 61 1.14 -13.38 14.97
N ASP A 62 1.98 -12.57 15.64
CA ASP A 62 1.78 -12.09 17.01
C ASP A 62 0.42 -11.38 17.15
N ALA A 63 0.07 -10.49 16.21
CA ALA A 63 -1.18 -9.72 16.22
C ALA A 63 -2.42 -10.62 16.06
N LYS A 64 -2.39 -11.54 15.08
CA LYS A 64 -3.44 -12.54 14.83
C LYS A 64 -3.64 -13.45 16.04
N CYS A 65 -2.56 -13.96 16.64
CA CYS A 65 -2.61 -14.77 17.87
C CYS A 65 -3.16 -13.99 19.08
N ALA A 66 -2.98 -12.66 19.11
CA ALA A 66 -3.54 -11.78 20.15
C ALA A 66 -4.96 -11.26 19.85
N GLY A 67 -5.61 -11.72 18.77
CA GLY A 67 -6.96 -11.28 18.38
C GLY A 67 -7.05 -9.83 17.89
N VAL A 68 -5.92 -9.24 17.47
CA VAL A 68 -5.88 -7.91 16.87
C VAL A 68 -6.26 -8.02 15.40
N ARG A 69 -7.20 -7.19 14.95
CA ARG A 69 -7.65 -7.18 13.54
C ARG A 69 -6.55 -6.62 12.64
N LEU A 70 -6.32 -7.25 11.50
CA LEU A 70 -5.29 -6.88 10.53
C LEU A 70 -5.90 -6.53 9.18
N ALA A 71 -5.32 -5.55 8.50
CA ALA A 71 -5.55 -5.35 7.07
C ALA A 71 -4.34 -4.75 6.37
N VAL A 72 -4.34 -4.84 5.05
CA VAL A 72 -3.34 -4.23 4.16
C VAL A 72 -4.03 -3.26 3.21
N CYS A 73 -3.42 -2.10 2.95
CA CYS A 73 -3.84 -1.25 1.84
C CYS A 73 -2.65 -0.57 1.19
N SER A 74 -2.71 -0.44 -0.13
CA SER A 74 -1.81 0.41 -0.90
C SER A 74 -2.60 1.30 -1.88
N ALA A 75 -1.93 2.33 -2.40
CA ALA A 75 -2.34 3.07 -3.59
C ALA A 75 -1.97 2.33 -4.90
N ALA A 76 -1.37 1.13 -4.82
CA ALA A 76 -1.18 0.23 -5.95
C ALA A 76 -2.51 -0.36 -6.47
N THR A 77 -2.45 -1.02 -7.62
CA THR A 77 -3.61 -1.73 -8.20
C THR A 77 -3.92 -3.03 -7.44
N LYS A 78 -5.20 -3.43 -7.41
CA LYS A 78 -5.67 -4.68 -6.77
C LYS A 78 -4.86 -5.91 -7.17
N SER A 79 -4.56 -6.05 -8.46
CA SER A 79 -3.78 -7.15 -9.01
C SER A 79 -2.34 -7.17 -8.50
N SER A 80 -1.73 -6.01 -8.27
CA SER A 80 -0.38 -5.89 -7.71
C SER A 80 -0.36 -6.23 -6.21
N VAL A 81 -1.35 -5.74 -5.45
CA VAL A 81 -1.50 -6.05 -4.02
C VAL A 81 -1.76 -7.54 -3.80
N VAL A 82 -2.72 -8.14 -4.51
CA VAL A 82 -3.00 -9.59 -4.43
C VAL A 82 -1.77 -10.41 -4.79
N LEU A 83 -1.06 -10.06 -5.88
CA LEU A 83 0.16 -10.77 -6.27
C LEU A 83 1.25 -10.70 -5.18
N CYS A 84 1.46 -9.55 -4.55
CA CYS A 84 2.36 -9.43 -3.40
C CYS A 84 1.89 -10.29 -2.22
N LEU A 85 0.61 -10.28 -1.86
CA LEU A 85 0.13 -11.02 -0.70
C LEU A 85 0.21 -12.55 -0.91
N GLU A 86 -0.16 -13.04 -2.09
CA GLU A 86 -0.05 -14.47 -2.44
C GLU A 86 1.42 -14.96 -2.42
N ASN A 87 2.38 -14.16 -2.90
CA ASN A 87 3.78 -14.59 -3.08
C ASN A 87 4.70 -14.25 -1.90
N LEU A 88 4.42 -13.21 -1.11
CA LEU A 88 5.32 -12.73 -0.05
C LEU A 88 4.90 -13.18 1.36
N ILE A 89 3.64 -12.99 1.76
CA ILE A 89 3.19 -13.37 3.12
C ILE A 89 2.67 -14.83 3.19
N GLY A 90 2.36 -15.41 2.03
CA GLY A 90 1.78 -16.74 1.89
C GLY A 90 0.26 -16.75 2.07
N ILE A 91 -0.42 -17.66 1.36
CA ILE A 91 -1.88 -17.69 1.30
C ILE A 91 -2.54 -17.76 2.68
N GLU A 92 -2.05 -18.56 3.63
CA GLU A 92 -2.63 -18.70 4.98
C GLU A 92 -2.63 -17.40 5.81
N ARG A 93 -1.69 -16.47 5.54
CA ARG A 93 -1.71 -15.14 6.16
C ARG A 93 -2.68 -14.22 5.44
N PHE A 94 -2.70 -14.27 4.11
CA PHE A 94 -3.63 -13.49 3.29
C PHE A 94 -5.10 -13.87 3.55
N GLU A 95 -5.44 -15.15 3.69
CA GLU A 95 -6.77 -15.65 4.09
C GLU A 95 -7.22 -15.14 5.48
N SER A 96 -6.29 -14.60 6.28
CA SER A 96 -6.53 -14.17 7.66
C SER A 96 -6.39 -12.67 7.90
N LEU A 97 -6.35 -11.86 6.84
CA LEU A 97 -6.58 -10.43 6.96
C LEU A 97 -8.09 -10.16 7.11
N ASP A 98 -8.49 -9.42 8.13
CA ASP A 98 -9.87 -8.96 8.32
C ASP A 98 -10.33 -8.00 7.19
N CYS A 99 -9.39 -7.35 6.49
CA CYS A 99 -9.65 -6.57 5.29
C CYS A 99 -8.41 -6.47 4.38
N PHE A 100 -8.58 -6.08 3.13
CA PHE A 100 -7.52 -5.41 2.35
C PHE A 100 -8.13 -4.47 1.31
N LEU A 101 -7.49 -3.34 1.02
CA LEU A 101 -7.83 -2.50 -0.15
C LEU A 101 -6.64 -2.24 -1.07
N ALA A 102 -6.96 -1.71 -2.24
CA ALA A 102 -6.05 -1.19 -3.26
C ALA A 102 -6.73 0.00 -3.94
N GLY A 103 -6.05 0.80 -4.77
CA GLY A 103 -6.72 1.91 -5.46
C GLY A 103 -5.85 2.78 -6.38
N ALA A 104 -5.97 2.57 -7.69
CA ALA A 104 -5.40 3.43 -8.74
C ALA A 104 -6.36 3.59 -9.94
N LEU A 105 -7.36 4.45 -9.77
CA LEU A 105 -8.51 4.76 -10.66
C LEU A 105 -8.14 5.22 -12.10
N PRO A 106 -9.05 5.15 -13.12
CA PRO A 106 -10.50 5.33 -12.96
C PRO A 106 -11.50 4.45 -13.77
N TYR A 107 -12.53 3.95 -13.08
CA TYR A 107 -13.93 4.08 -13.53
C TYR A 107 -14.90 4.18 -12.31
N GLN A 108 -16.20 3.90 -12.49
CA GLN A 108 -17.30 4.45 -11.69
C GLN A 108 -17.85 3.60 -10.52
N ASP A 109 -18.36 4.34 -9.53
CA ASP A 109 -19.44 4.07 -8.56
C ASP A 109 -19.34 3.07 -7.39
N SER A 110 -20.01 3.53 -6.30
CA SER A 110 -20.24 2.89 -4.98
C SER A 110 -19.04 2.82 -4.00
N PRO A 111 -19.27 2.63 -2.66
CA PRO A 111 -18.26 2.97 -1.64
C PRO A 111 -18.06 2.01 -0.43
N HIS A 112 -16.90 2.15 0.25
CA HIS A 112 -16.59 1.91 1.69
C HIS A 112 -15.61 0.79 2.20
N LEU A 113 -14.32 1.13 2.44
CA LEU A 113 -13.62 1.11 3.78
C LEU A 113 -12.52 -0.05 4.11
N ALA A 114 -11.53 -0.02 5.07
CA ALA A 114 -10.09 -0.61 4.95
C ALA A 114 -9.24 -1.21 6.19
N VAL A 115 -7.87 -1.34 6.13
CA VAL A 115 -6.73 -0.71 6.95
C VAL A 115 -5.36 -0.98 6.30
N VAL A 116 -4.34 -0.15 6.56
CA VAL A 116 -3.24 0.14 5.61
C VAL A 116 -1.87 -0.43 6.00
N GLY A 117 -1.05 -0.73 4.97
CA GLY A 117 0.39 -0.95 5.08
C GLY A 117 1.04 -0.79 3.71
N HIS A 118 1.97 0.16 3.58
CA HIS A 118 2.58 0.54 2.30
C HIS A 118 3.29 -0.63 1.58
N ASP A 119 3.43 -0.54 0.25
CA ASP A 119 3.99 -1.61 -0.59
C ASP A 119 5.34 -2.12 -0.04
N PRO A 120 5.53 -3.45 0.06
CA PRO A 120 6.76 -4.00 0.63
C PRO A 120 8.02 -3.66 -0.19
N PHE A 121 7.86 -3.25 -1.45
CA PHE A 121 8.95 -2.85 -2.36
C PHE A 121 8.62 -1.56 -3.10
N PHE A 122 9.35 -0.48 -2.79
CA PHE A 122 9.06 0.87 -3.28
C PHE A 122 9.43 1.06 -4.76
N LEU A 123 8.45 0.94 -5.66
CA LEU A 123 8.54 1.35 -7.06
C LEU A 123 7.18 1.87 -7.58
N ASP A 124 6.90 3.17 -7.40
CA ASP A 124 5.70 3.92 -7.87
C ASP A 124 5.07 3.40 -9.20
N ALA A 125 4.06 2.54 -9.10
CA ALA A 125 3.33 1.96 -10.23
C ALA A 125 1.87 2.42 -10.22
N THR A 126 1.68 3.73 -10.41
CA THR A 126 0.34 4.31 -10.55
C THR A 126 -0.18 4.13 -11.99
N HIS A 127 -1.20 3.28 -12.17
CA HIS A 127 -1.85 2.91 -13.47
C HIS A 127 -0.93 2.05 -14.38
N THR A 128 -1.38 1.15 -15.26
CA THR A 128 -2.71 0.91 -15.89
C THR A 128 -3.15 -0.59 -15.79
N ILE A 129 -4.34 -0.95 -16.30
CA ILE A 129 -4.91 -2.32 -16.25
C ILE A 129 -4.57 -3.14 -17.51
N GLN A 130 -4.14 -4.39 -17.30
CA GLN A 130 -4.44 -5.51 -18.20
C GLN A 130 -5.05 -6.67 -17.39
N GLU A 131 -5.98 -7.42 -17.99
CA GLU A 131 -6.76 -8.46 -17.30
C GLU A 131 -5.92 -9.68 -16.91
N ILE A 132 -5.50 -9.77 -15.64
CA ILE A 132 -5.12 -11.05 -15.05
C ILE A 132 -6.41 -11.82 -14.78
N GLN A 133 -6.62 -12.91 -15.52
CA GLN A 133 -7.76 -13.81 -15.31
C GLN A 133 -7.66 -14.51 -13.95
N PHE A 134 -8.36 -13.94 -12.96
CA PHE A 134 -8.43 -14.48 -11.60
C PHE A 134 -9.33 -15.73 -11.58
N ASP A 135 -8.79 -16.85 -11.12
CA ASP A 135 -9.51 -18.12 -10.98
C ASP A 135 -10.46 -18.08 -9.78
N LYS A 136 -11.67 -17.55 -10.03
CA LYS A 136 -12.76 -17.45 -9.04
C LYS A 136 -13.20 -18.79 -8.46
N SER A 137 -12.81 -19.93 -9.03
CA SER A 137 -13.22 -21.26 -8.54
C SER A 137 -12.46 -21.70 -7.29
N LYS A 138 -11.21 -21.23 -7.11
CA LYS A 138 -10.36 -21.56 -5.95
C LYS A 138 -10.78 -20.86 -4.66
N TYR A 139 -11.46 -19.73 -4.77
CA TYR A 139 -11.66 -18.77 -3.68
C TYR A 139 -13.15 -18.57 -3.36
N SER A 140 -13.89 -19.67 -3.20
CA SER A 140 -15.35 -19.68 -3.07
C SER A 140 -15.89 -18.84 -1.90
N GLN A 141 -15.19 -18.79 -0.77
CA GLN A 141 -15.59 -18.05 0.43
C GLN A 141 -15.34 -16.53 0.35
N TRP A 142 -14.59 -16.06 -0.66
CA TRP A 142 -14.07 -14.70 -0.72
C TRP A 142 -14.99 -13.68 -1.40
N GLN A 143 -16.05 -14.14 -2.09
CA GLN A 143 -16.86 -13.29 -2.98
C GLN A 143 -17.53 -12.11 -2.26
N THR A 144 -17.89 -12.26 -0.98
CA THR A 144 -18.49 -11.20 -0.16
C THR A 144 -17.52 -10.06 0.17
N TRP A 145 -16.21 -10.33 0.21
CA TRP A 145 -15.17 -9.38 0.62
C TRP A 145 -14.40 -8.77 -0.56
N LEU A 146 -14.44 -9.41 -1.73
CA LEU A 146 -13.71 -8.97 -2.92
C LEU A 146 -14.25 -7.69 -3.59
N SER A 147 -15.41 -7.18 -3.14
CA SER A 147 -16.18 -6.07 -3.75
C SER A 147 -15.62 -4.65 -3.53
N THR A 148 -14.37 -4.51 -3.10
CA THR A 148 -14.00 -3.42 -2.16
C THR A 148 -12.78 -2.58 -2.57
N CYS A 149 -12.10 -2.95 -3.66
CA CYS A 149 -10.85 -2.33 -4.09
C CYS A 149 -11.04 -1.06 -4.94
N ASP A 150 -12.25 -0.51 -4.93
CA ASP A 150 -12.68 0.70 -5.64
C ASP A 150 -13.27 1.73 -4.65
N ASP A 151 -13.32 1.37 -3.36
CA ASP A 151 -13.94 2.13 -2.26
C ASP A 151 -13.24 3.48 -1.93
N VAL A 152 -12.08 3.76 -2.55
CA VAL A 152 -11.18 4.87 -2.24
C VAL A 152 -10.81 5.63 -3.51
N LYS A 153 -11.39 6.83 -3.68
CA LYS A 153 -11.17 7.66 -4.88
C LYS A 153 -10.00 8.63 -4.77
N ALA A 154 -9.67 9.06 -3.56
CA ALA A 154 -8.58 9.99 -3.28
C ALA A 154 -7.31 9.22 -2.86
N LYS A 155 -6.16 9.62 -3.40
CA LYS A 155 -4.86 9.06 -3.02
C LYS A 155 -4.35 9.74 -1.75
N LYS A 156 -3.51 9.04 -0.97
CA LYS A 156 -2.68 9.64 0.10
C LYS A 156 -2.01 10.93 -0.46
N PRO A 157 -1.98 12.07 0.27
CA PRO A 157 -2.21 12.21 1.71
C PRO A 157 -3.68 12.31 2.14
N ASP A 158 -4.66 12.06 1.28
CA ASP A 158 -6.06 12.00 1.69
C ASP A 158 -6.32 10.85 2.69
N PRO A 159 -6.99 11.11 3.83
CA PRO A 159 -7.27 10.11 4.86
C PRO A 159 -8.33 9.07 4.46
N SER A 160 -8.92 9.18 3.26
CA SER A 160 -9.90 8.24 2.72
C SER A 160 -9.32 6.89 2.32
N ILE A 161 -8.03 6.58 2.60
CA ILE A 161 -7.53 5.19 2.68
C ILE A 161 -7.44 4.64 4.13
N TYR A 162 -7.60 5.49 5.16
CA TYR A 162 -7.58 5.13 6.59
C TYR A 162 -8.92 5.31 7.33
N LEU A 163 -9.75 6.32 7.07
CA LEU A 163 -11.06 6.50 7.75
C LEU A 163 -12.02 5.35 7.42
N THR A 164 -12.10 5.05 6.13
CA THR A 164 -11.70 3.76 5.57
C THR A 164 -11.67 2.62 6.58
N ALA A 165 -10.55 2.40 7.24
CA ALA A 165 -10.36 1.26 8.11
C ALA A 165 -11.38 1.05 9.21
N ALA A 166 -11.56 2.11 9.98
CA ALA A 166 -12.45 2.13 11.13
C ALA A 166 -13.83 1.54 10.79
N LYS A 167 -14.41 1.86 9.62
CA LYS A 167 -15.76 1.39 9.28
C LYS A 167 -15.84 -0.08 8.85
N LYS A 168 -14.98 -0.60 7.95
CA LYS A 168 -15.07 -2.03 7.56
C LYS A 168 -14.68 -2.94 8.73
N LEU A 169 -13.63 -2.58 9.46
CA LEU A 169 -13.18 -3.35 10.62
C LEU A 169 -14.04 -3.12 11.86
N GLY A 170 -14.97 -2.16 11.87
CA GLY A 170 -15.84 -1.86 13.02
C GLY A 170 -15.09 -1.37 14.25
N VAL A 171 -13.98 -0.64 14.06
CA VAL A 171 -13.10 -0.09 15.11
C VAL A 171 -13.11 1.44 15.07
N VAL A 172 -12.50 2.10 16.06
CA VAL A 172 -12.36 3.56 16.11
C VAL A 172 -10.94 3.94 15.71
N GLY A 173 -10.76 5.01 14.94
CA GLY A 173 -9.44 5.39 14.38
C GLY A 173 -8.34 5.59 15.43
N LYS A 174 -8.65 6.21 16.57
CA LYS A 174 -7.69 6.38 17.68
C LYS A 174 -7.25 5.05 18.34
N ASN A 175 -7.98 3.96 18.11
CA ASN A 175 -7.64 2.61 18.57
C ASN A 175 -6.91 1.81 17.46
N CYS A 176 -6.62 2.41 16.31
CA CYS A 176 -5.84 1.81 15.23
C CYS A 176 -4.39 2.27 15.35
N LEU A 177 -3.44 1.38 15.11
CA LEU A 177 -2.05 1.74 14.83
C LEU A 177 -1.78 1.51 13.34
N VAL A 178 -1.22 2.51 12.67
CA VAL A 178 -0.79 2.43 11.28
C VAL A 178 0.71 2.11 11.22
N VAL A 179 1.15 1.35 10.19
CA VAL A 179 2.57 1.22 9.83
C VAL A 179 2.76 1.68 8.39
N GLU A 180 3.60 2.70 8.20
CA GLU A 180 3.93 3.29 6.90
C GLU A 180 5.45 3.40 6.68
N ASP A 181 5.86 3.89 5.52
CA ASP A 181 7.26 4.15 5.18
C ASP A 181 7.56 5.59 4.76
N SER A 182 6.53 6.44 4.58
CA SER A 182 6.62 7.70 3.84
C SER A 182 5.71 8.79 4.42
N VAL A 183 6.14 10.06 4.27
CA VAL A 183 5.42 11.24 4.81
C VAL A 183 4.01 11.40 4.23
N ILE A 184 3.81 10.99 2.98
CA ILE A 184 2.50 11.00 2.31
C ILE A 184 1.55 9.96 2.96
N GLY A 185 2.11 8.83 3.41
CA GLY A 185 1.43 7.84 4.23
C GLY A 185 1.09 8.33 5.64
N LEU A 186 2.06 8.98 6.28
CA LEU A 186 1.95 9.59 7.60
C LEU A 186 0.79 10.60 7.66
N GLN A 187 0.78 11.56 6.74
CA GLN A 187 -0.24 12.62 6.64
C GLN A 187 -1.66 12.06 6.46
N ALA A 188 -1.81 10.97 5.70
CA ALA A 188 -3.10 10.31 5.53
C ALA A 188 -3.54 9.52 6.78
N ALA A 189 -2.60 9.00 7.57
CA ALA A 189 -2.89 8.32 8.83
C ALA A 189 -3.28 9.32 9.94
N THR A 190 -2.50 10.38 10.12
CA THR A 190 -2.77 11.43 11.12
C THR A 190 -4.01 12.24 10.75
N GLY A 191 -4.22 12.53 9.46
CA GLY A 191 -5.46 13.11 8.93
C GLY A 191 -6.71 12.23 9.14
N ALA A 192 -6.53 10.94 9.44
CA ALA A 192 -7.61 10.02 9.81
C ALA A 192 -7.78 9.85 11.34
N GLY A 193 -7.01 10.59 12.14
CA GLY A 193 -6.98 10.46 13.60
C GLY A 193 -6.40 9.12 14.06
N MET A 194 -5.46 8.54 13.30
CA MET A 194 -4.82 7.26 13.61
C MET A 194 -3.34 7.48 13.94
N PRO A 195 -2.89 7.09 15.15
CA PRO A 195 -1.47 7.02 15.48
C PRO A 195 -0.68 6.20 14.45
N CYS A 196 0.47 6.71 14.03
CA CYS A 196 1.22 6.18 12.90
C CYS A 196 2.68 5.90 13.27
N LEU A 197 3.13 4.69 12.92
CA LEU A 197 4.49 4.20 13.04
C LEU A 197 5.19 4.28 11.68
N ILE A 198 6.42 4.78 11.64
CA ILE A 198 7.23 4.80 10.42
C ILE A 198 8.28 3.68 10.43
N THR A 199 8.35 2.97 9.31
CA THR A 199 9.37 2.00 8.95
C THR A 199 9.99 2.46 7.63
N TYR A 200 10.92 3.42 7.67
CA TYR A 200 11.40 4.08 6.45
C TYR A 200 12.13 3.10 5.50
N THR A 201 12.24 3.48 4.23
CA THR A 201 13.05 2.81 3.21
C THR A 201 14.29 3.67 2.90
N PRO A 202 15.33 3.16 2.21
CA PRO A 202 16.46 3.99 1.76
C PRO A 202 16.04 5.21 0.91
N SER A 203 14.92 5.09 0.19
CA SER A 203 14.27 6.17 -0.59
C SER A 203 13.53 7.21 0.26
N THR A 204 13.07 6.85 1.46
CA THR A 204 12.26 7.73 2.32
C THR A 204 12.97 8.14 3.62
N ALA A 205 14.16 7.60 3.92
CA ALA A 205 14.97 7.88 5.12
C ALA A 205 15.44 9.35 5.32
N LYS A 206 15.06 10.27 4.42
CA LYS A 206 15.30 11.72 4.50
C LYS A 206 14.01 12.54 4.42
N GLN A 207 12.85 11.90 4.48
CA GLN A 207 11.56 12.58 4.60
C GLN A 207 11.35 13.03 6.05
N ASP A 208 10.46 14.00 6.22
CA ASP A 208 10.01 14.44 7.52
C ASP A 208 9.02 13.42 8.11
N PHE A 209 9.17 13.14 9.39
CA PHE A 209 8.38 12.19 10.16
C PHE A 209 8.02 12.71 11.56
N GLU A 210 8.07 14.04 11.82
CA GLU A 210 7.78 14.61 13.15
C GLU A 210 6.39 14.21 13.71
N ASP A 211 5.38 14.02 12.86
CA ASP A 211 4.03 13.57 13.24
C ASP A 211 3.93 12.06 13.62
N ALA A 212 5.01 11.27 13.50
CA ALA A 212 4.99 9.82 13.76
C ALA A 212 5.21 9.50 15.24
N ILE A 213 4.40 8.60 15.81
CA ILE A 213 4.50 8.26 17.25
C ILE A 213 5.77 7.48 17.61
N ALA A 214 6.38 6.81 16.63
CA ALA A 214 7.71 6.25 16.68
C ALA A 214 8.21 5.93 15.26
N THR A 215 9.53 5.84 15.09
CA THR A 215 10.19 5.52 13.82
C THR A 215 11.24 4.42 14.04
N TYR A 216 11.21 3.39 13.20
CA TYR A 216 12.16 2.26 13.18
C TYR A 216 12.75 2.06 11.76
N PRO A 217 13.91 1.40 11.61
CA PRO A 217 14.41 0.98 10.29
C PRO A 217 13.63 -0.22 9.72
N ASP A 218 13.24 -1.15 10.58
CA ASP A 218 12.49 -2.36 10.30
C ASP A 218 11.81 -2.87 11.59
N LEU A 219 11.06 -3.98 11.51
CA LEU A 219 10.26 -4.49 12.62
C LEU A 219 10.91 -5.68 13.36
N SER A 220 12.15 -6.08 13.02
CA SER A 220 12.82 -7.28 13.58
C SER A 220 12.85 -7.32 15.11
N ASN A 221 12.96 -6.14 15.74
CA ASN A 221 13.09 -5.98 17.19
C ASN A 221 11.85 -5.33 17.83
N VAL A 222 10.74 -5.22 17.09
CA VAL A 222 9.50 -4.57 17.56
C VAL A 222 8.51 -5.64 18.02
N ARG A 223 8.10 -5.64 19.29
CA ARG A 223 7.07 -6.56 19.78
C ARG A 223 5.69 -5.91 19.72
N LEU A 224 4.66 -6.75 19.54
CA LEU A 224 3.27 -6.30 19.61
C LEU A 224 2.94 -5.58 20.93
N GLN A 225 3.56 -5.98 22.05
CA GLN A 225 3.33 -5.33 23.34
C GLN A 225 3.90 -3.91 23.41
N ASP A 226 5.04 -3.65 22.76
CA ASP A 226 5.63 -2.32 22.67
C ASP A 226 4.72 -1.39 21.87
N LEU A 227 4.17 -1.90 20.76
CA LEU A 227 3.21 -1.18 19.92
C LEU A 227 1.88 -0.88 20.65
N LYS A 228 1.41 -1.78 21.53
CA LYS A 228 0.25 -1.51 22.39
C LYS A 228 0.52 -0.37 23.37
N LEU A 229 1.67 -0.38 24.05
CA LEU A 229 2.06 0.68 24.99
C LEU A 229 2.26 2.04 24.28
N LEU A 230 2.79 2.04 23.06
CA LEU A 230 2.90 3.24 22.22
C LEU A 230 1.52 3.78 21.82
N LEU A 231 0.60 2.91 21.41
CA LEU A 231 -0.79 3.30 21.08
C LEU A 231 -1.53 3.84 22.31
N GLU A 232 -1.43 3.16 23.45
CA GLU A 232 -2.01 3.61 24.74
C GLU A 232 -1.47 4.99 25.15
N SER A 233 -0.17 5.23 24.95
CA SER A 233 0.46 6.54 25.22
C SER A 233 -0.06 7.64 24.27
N ALA A 234 -0.17 7.34 22.96
CA ALA A 234 -0.70 8.27 21.97
C ALA A 234 -2.19 8.60 22.19
N MET A 235 -2.96 7.67 22.76
CA MET A 235 -4.37 7.86 23.16
C MET A 235 -4.57 8.71 24.41
N VAL A 236 -3.50 9.03 25.15
CA VAL A 236 -3.53 9.90 26.36
C VAL A 236 -2.98 11.30 26.06
N ALA A 237 -2.19 11.46 24.99
CA ALA A 237 -1.62 12.74 24.57
C ALA A 237 -2.58 13.63 23.74
N ASN A 238 -3.76 13.13 23.37
CA ASN A 238 -4.75 13.77 22.50
C ASN A 238 -6.18 13.72 23.10
#